data_AF-A0A367G244-F1
#
_entry.id   AF-A0A367G244-F1
#
_cell.length_a   1.000
_cell.length_b   1.000
_cell.length_c   1.000
_cell.angle_alpha   90.00
_cell.angle_beta   90.00
_cell.angle_gamma   90.00
#
_symmetry.space_group_name_H-M   'P 1'
#
loop_
_entity.id
_entity.type
_entity.pdbx_description
1 polymer ?
#
loop_
_entity_poly.entity_id
_entity_poly.type
_entity_poly.pdbx_seq_one_letter_code
_entity_poly.pdbx_strand_id
1 'polypeptide(L)'
;MAVNKVVINDAVVLDLTGDTVRAADLPKGVIAHSATGAKVTGTTNYAGSSNAGGSATSAEKLNNSLTIKLNGTSQGAWDGSSAKTIDITAASVGATNVTLRRW
;
A
#
# COMPACT_ATOMS: atom_id res chain seq x y z
N MET A 1 33.75 -1.32 15.27
CA MET A 1 32.79 -0.74 16.23
C MET A 1 32.36 0.60 15.67
N ALA A 2 31.06 0.87 15.52
CA ALA A 2 30.61 2.16 15.00
C ALA A 2 30.70 3.23 16.09
N VAL A 3 30.97 4.47 15.71
CA VAL A 3 30.98 5.62 16.62
C VAL A 3 29.59 6.22 16.65
N ASN A 4 28.98 6.30 17.83
CA ASN A 4 27.62 6.82 18.01
C ASN A 4 27.57 8.12 18.82
N LYS A 5 28.70 8.54 19.40
CA LYS A 5 28.87 9.84 20.07
C LYS A 5 30.33 10.28 19.97
N VAL A 6 30.55 11.56 19.66
CA VAL A 6 31.87 12.18 19.59
C VAL A 6 31.86 13.44 20.45
N VAL A 7 32.85 13.56 21.34
CA VAL A 7 33.07 14.72 22.19
C VAL A 7 34.48 15.22 21.95
N ILE A 8 34.64 16.53 21.70
CA ILE A 8 35.94 17.19 21.49
C ILE A 8 35.97 18.41 22.40
N ASN A 9 36.99 18.51 23.27
CA ASN A 9 37.15 19.61 24.22
C ASN A 9 35.85 19.90 24.99
N ASP A 10 35.24 18.84 25.55
CA ASP A 10 33.96 18.86 26.27
C ASP A 10 32.70 19.26 25.47
N ALA A 11 32.84 19.56 24.18
CA ALA A 11 31.71 19.82 23.28
C ALA A 11 31.27 18.54 22.56
N VAL A 12 29.97 18.24 22.60
CA VAL A 12 29.36 17.17 21.81
C VAL A 12 29.26 17.63 20.36
N VAL A 13 30.00 16.97 19.46
CA VAL A 13 30.04 17.32 18.01
C VAL A 13 29.22 16.36 17.16
N LEU A 14 28.92 15.17 17.68
CA LEU A 14 27.99 14.20 17.12
C LEU A 14 27.37 13.40 18.26
N ASP A 15 26.06 13.27 18.27
CA ASP A 15 25.36 12.39 19.22
C ASP A 15 24.20 11.74 18.49
N LEU A 16 24.34 10.45 18.21
CA LEU A 16 23.30 9.62 17.61
C LEU A 16 22.48 8.89 18.68
N THR A 17 22.84 8.97 19.97
CA THR A 17 22.26 8.08 21.00
C THR A 17 20.75 8.26 21.20
N GLY A 18 20.18 9.39 20.75
CA GLY A 18 18.74 9.64 20.73
C GLY A 18 18.01 9.17 19.47
N ASP A 19 18.72 8.69 18.44
CA ASP A 19 18.11 8.33 17.16
C ASP A 19 17.26 7.05 17.27
N THR A 20 16.02 7.13 16.77
CA THR A 20 15.08 6.01 16.83
C THR A 20 14.92 5.27 15.50
N VAL A 21 15.69 5.64 14.47
CA VAL A 21 15.53 5.12 13.10
C VAL A 21 15.83 3.62 13.03
N ARG A 22 14.88 2.87 12.50
CA ARG A 22 14.95 1.43 12.20
C ARG A 22 14.84 1.21 10.69
N ALA A 23 15.21 0.02 10.23
CA ALA A 23 15.10 -0.35 8.82
C ALA A 23 13.66 -0.22 8.29
N ALA A 24 12.67 -0.51 9.14
CA ALA A 24 11.25 -0.40 8.82
C ALA A 24 10.73 1.06 8.75
N ASP A 25 11.52 2.04 9.20
CA ASP A 25 11.13 3.45 9.12
C ASP A 25 11.58 4.08 7.80
N LEU A 26 12.46 3.39 7.06
CA LEU A 26 13.12 3.91 5.87
C LEU A 26 12.64 3.20 4.60
N PRO A 27 12.42 3.94 3.50
CA PRO A 27 12.19 3.34 2.20
C PRO A 27 13.33 2.40 1.81
N LYS A 28 12.98 1.34 1.08
CA LYS A 28 13.94 0.31 0.70
C LYS A 28 15.17 0.88 0.00
N GLY A 29 16.36 0.53 0.51
CA GLY A 29 17.65 0.96 -0.03
C GLY A 29 18.15 2.33 0.47
N VAL A 30 17.32 3.11 1.16
CA VAL A 30 17.80 4.32 1.86
C VAL A 30 18.68 3.91 3.03
N ILE A 31 19.82 4.59 3.23
CA ILE A 31 20.77 4.28 4.29
C ILE A 31 20.78 5.41 5.31
N ALA A 32 20.62 5.08 6.58
CA ALA A 32 20.80 5.98 7.72
C ALA A 32 21.73 5.34 8.77
N HIS A 33 21.89 5.99 9.93
CA HIS A 33 22.58 5.42 11.09
C HIS A 33 21.60 5.31 12.27
N SER A 34 21.74 4.27 13.09
CA SER A 34 20.93 4.08 14.31
C SER A 34 21.59 4.72 15.54
N ALA A 35 20.93 4.63 16.70
CA ALA A 35 21.52 5.04 17.99
C ALA A 35 22.82 4.34 18.39
N THR A 36 23.14 3.21 17.77
CA THR A 36 24.44 2.53 17.96
C THR A 36 25.50 3.01 16.96
N GLY A 37 25.18 3.98 16.10
CA GLY A 37 26.02 4.47 15.01
C GLY A 37 26.15 3.48 13.85
N ALA A 38 25.53 2.31 13.94
CA ALA A 38 25.55 1.32 12.87
C ALA A 38 24.72 1.81 11.68
N LYS A 39 25.19 1.51 10.46
CA LYS A 39 24.39 1.75 9.26
C LYS A 39 23.14 0.89 9.29
N VAL A 40 22.01 1.49 8.93
CA VAL A 40 20.73 0.83 8.76
C VAL A 40 20.25 1.07 7.35
N THR A 41 19.94 0.00 6.64
CA THR A 41 19.35 0.07 5.30
C THR A 41 17.85 -0.15 5.41
N GLY A 42 17.09 0.74 4.79
CA GLY A 42 15.64 0.68 4.77
C GLY A 42 15.12 -0.58 4.09
N THR A 43 13.99 -1.08 4.61
CA THR A 43 13.31 -2.29 4.12
C THR A 43 11.88 -2.02 3.71
N THR A 44 11.35 -0.81 3.94
CA THR A 44 9.94 -0.53 3.73
C THR A 44 9.65 -0.34 2.25
N ASN A 45 8.78 -1.20 1.74
CA ASN A 45 8.27 -1.11 0.38
C ASN A 45 7.25 0.04 0.29
N TYR A 46 7.18 0.70 -0.86
CA TYR A 46 6.22 1.78 -1.10
C TYR A 46 4.93 1.21 -1.72
N ALA A 47 3.84 1.12 -0.95
CA ALA A 47 2.54 0.61 -1.42
C ALA A 47 2.66 -0.70 -2.24
N GLY A 48 3.37 -1.69 -1.67
CA GLY A 48 3.64 -3.00 -2.29
C GLY A 48 4.77 -3.02 -3.32
N SER A 49 5.27 -1.85 -3.75
CA SER A 49 6.38 -1.76 -4.71
C SER A 49 7.70 -2.18 -4.07
N SER A 50 8.47 -3.02 -4.79
CA SER A 50 9.81 -3.46 -4.35
C SER A 50 10.89 -2.41 -4.56
N ASN A 51 10.56 -1.29 -5.20
CA ASN A 51 11.46 -0.18 -5.47
C ASN A 51 10.92 1.07 -4.76
N ALA A 52 11.77 1.76 -3.99
CA ALA A 52 11.40 3.02 -3.37
C ALA A 52 10.99 4.05 -4.44
N GLY A 53 9.82 4.66 -4.28
CA GLY A 53 9.25 5.61 -5.26
C GLY A 53 8.77 4.99 -6.57
N GLY A 54 8.78 3.66 -6.70
CA GLY A 54 8.18 2.97 -7.84
C GLY A 54 6.65 3.04 -7.83
N SER A 55 6.02 2.72 -8.97
CA SER A 55 4.56 2.61 -9.04
C SER A 55 4.05 1.66 -7.97
N ALA A 56 3.00 2.09 -7.25
CA ALA A 56 2.29 1.25 -6.31
C ALA A 56 1.72 0.01 -7.03
N THR A 57 2.02 -1.18 -6.52
CA THR A 57 1.52 -2.46 -7.06
C THR A 57 0.42 -3.06 -6.21
N SER A 58 0.23 -2.53 -5.01
CA SER A 58 -0.92 -2.82 -4.16
C SER A 58 -1.56 -1.50 -3.74
N ALA A 59 -2.86 -1.36 -4.00
CA ALA A 59 -3.67 -0.37 -3.30
C ALA A 59 -4.11 -0.99 -1.97
N GLU A 60 -4.12 -0.19 -0.91
CA GLU A 60 -4.90 -0.54 0.28
C GLU A 60 -6.35 -0.82 -0.17
N LYS A 61 -6.93 -1.88 0.39
CA LYS A 61 -8.32 -2.23 0.11
C LYS A 61 -9.21 -1.02 0.42
N LEU A 62 -10.25 -0.82 -0.37
CA LEU A 62 -11.26 0.18 -0.04
C LEU A 62 -11.83 -0.14 1.36
N ASN A 63 -11.74 0.82 2.29
CA ASN A 63 -12.27 0.67 3.66
C ASN A 63 -13.77 0.29 3.64
N ASN A 64 -14.49 0.74 2.61
CA ASN A 64 -15.85 0.33 2.33
C ASN A 64 -15.90 -0.28 0.93
N SER A 65 -16.14 -1.59 0.85
CA SER A 65 -16.19 -2.30 -0.43
C SER A 65 -17.50 -2.03 -1.18
N LEU A 66 -17.42 -1.92 -2.51
CA LEU A 66 -18.58 -1.88 -3.38
C LEU A 66 -19.21 -3.28 -3.48
N THR A 67 -20.47 -3.42 -3.06
CA THR A 67 -21.23 -4.65 -3.30
C THR A 67 -21.91 -4.57 -4.66
N ILE A 68 -21.66 -5.56 -5.52
CA ILE A 68 -22.24 -5.61 -6.87
C ILE A 68 -23.25 -6.75 -6.92
N LYS A 69 -24.47 -6.46 -7.35
CA LYS A 69 -25.53 -7.46 -7.53
C LYS A 69 -26.13 -7.33 -8.93
N LEU A 70 -26.35 -8.47 -9.59
CA LEU A 70 -27.07 -8.55 -10.85
C LEU A 70 -28.33 -9.38 -10.61
N ASN A 71 -29.50 -8.81 -10.88
CA ASN A 71 -30.80 -9.43 -10.61
C ASN A 71 -30.89 -10.02 -9.19
N GLY A 72 -30.45 -9.26 -8.18
CA GLY A 72 -30.41 -9.70 -6.77
C GLY A 72 -29.27 -10.65 -6.39
N THR A 73 -28.53 -11.23 -7.36
CA THR A 73 -27.43 -12.16 -7.11
C THR A 73 -26.10 -11.44 -6.94
N SER A 74 -25.40 -11.70 -5.83
CA SER A 74 -24.10 -11.11 -5.52
C SER A 74 -23.02 -11.56 -6.52
N GLN A 75 -22.25 -10.61 -7.04
CA GLN A 75 -21.05 -10.84 -7.86
C GLN A 75 -19.76 -10.77 -7.04
N GLY A 76 -19.90 -10.80 -5.71
CA GLY A 76 -18.82 -10.53 -4.77
C GLY A 76 -18.62 -9.03 -4.55
N ALA A 77 -17.92 -8.71 -3.46
CA ALA A 77 -17.55 -7.35 -3.13
C ALA A 77 -16.28 -6.96 -3.90
N TRP A 78 -16.21 -5.72 -4.40
CA TRP A 78 -15.02 -5.16 -5.00
C TRP A 78 -14.38 -4.14 -4.05
N ASP A 79 -13.14 -4.40 -3.65
CA ASP A 79 -12.35 -3.60 -2.71
C ASP A 79 -11.05 -3.08 -3.34
N GLY A 80 -10.88 -3.25 -4.65
CA GLY A 80 -9.67 -2.81 -5.37
C GLY A 80 -8.46 -3.72 -5.24
N SER A 81 -8.51 -4.85 -4.51
CA SER A 81 -7.33 -5.72 -4.33
C SER A 81 -6.95 -6.52 -5.59
N SER A 82 -7.89 -6.67 -6.51
CA SER A 82 -7.67 -7.34 -7.80
C SER A 82 -8.64 -6.81 -8.85
N ALA A 83 -8.24 -6.92 -10.11
CA ALA A 83 -9.14 -6.67 -11.23
C ALA A 83 -10.33 -7.65 -11.17
N LYS A 84 -11.53 -7.14 -11.40
CA LYS A 84 -12.75 -7.94 -11.57
C LYS A 84 -13.42 -7.54 -12.87
N THR A 85 -13.77 -8.53 -13.67
CA THR A 85 -14.59 -8.35 -14.86
C THR A 85 -15.99 -8.85 -14.54
N ILE A 86 -17.00 -8.04 -14.88
CA ILE A 86 -18.41 -8.38 -14.70
C ILE A 86 -19.09 -8.18 -16.03
N ASP A 87 -19.56 -9.27 -16.63
CA ASP A 87 -20.29 -9.23 -17.88
C ASP A 87 -21.76 -8.86 -17.63
N ILE A 88 -22.14 -7.66 -18.05
CA ILE A 88 -23.51 -7.17 -17.93
C ILE A 88 -24.24 -7.44 -19.25
N THR A 89 -25.13 -8.41 -19.20
CA THR A 89 -26.04 -8.78 -20.29
C THR A 89 -27.50 -8.58 -19.86
N ALA A 90 -28.42 -8.45 -20.82
CA ALA A 90 -29.85 -8.37 -20.54
C ALA A 90 -30.32 -9.52 -19.63
N ALA A 91 -29.87 -10.74 -19.92
CA ALA A 91 -30.16 -11.91 -19.09
C ALA A 91 -29.59 -11.78 -17.66
N SER A 92 -28.34 -11.31 -17.52
CA SER A 92 -27.69 -11.20 -16.20
C SER A 92 -28.41 -10.22 -15.25
N VAL A 93 -29.05 -9.18 -15.79
CA VAL A 93 -29.80 -8.20 -15.00
C VAL A 93 -31.30 -8.50 -14.93
N GLY A 94 -31.76 -9.62 -15.52
CA GLY A 94 -33.17 -9.99 -15.54
C GLY A 94 -34.03 -9.13 -16.48
N ALA A 95 -33.42 -8.42 -17.44
CA ALA A 95 -34.15 -7.65 -18.44
C ALA A 95 -34.82 -8.58 -19.45
N THR A 96 -36.12 -8.37 -19.70
CA THR A 96 -36.90 -9.09 -20.71
C THR A 96 -37.33 -8.16 -21.83
N ASN A 97 -37.42 -8.68 -23.05
CA ASN A 97 -37.98 -7.91 -24.16
C ASN A 97 -39.45 -7.57 -23.89
N VAL A 98 -39.84 -6.34 -24.15
CA VAL A 98 -41.25 -5.94 -24.18
C VAL A 98 -41.79 -6.21 -25.57
N THR A 99 -42.78 -7.09 -25.69
CA THR A 99 -43.53 -7.26 -26.95
C THR A 99 -44.72 -6.31 -26.97
N LEU A 100 -44.64 -5.26 -27.78
CA LEU A 100 -45.77 -4.36 -28.01
C LEU A 100 -46.76 -5.03 -28.98
N ARG A 101 -48.01 -5.21 -28.55
CA ARG A 101 -49.11 -5.59 -29.46
C ARG A 101 -49.71 -4.30 -30.01
N ARG A 102 -49.66 -4.10 -31.32
CA ARG A 102 -50.45 -3.05 -31.98
C ARG A 102 -51.94 -3.39 -31.82
N TRP A 103 -52.71 -2.42 -31.35
CA TRP A 103 -54.17 -2.48 -31.31
C TRP A 103 -54.75 -2.20 -32.69
#